data_AF-A0A1I4JAC8-F1
#
_entry.id   AF-A0A1I4JAC8-F1
#
_cell.length_a   1.000
_cell.length_b   1.000
_cell.length_c   1.000
_cell.angle_alpha   90.00
_cell.angle_beta   90.00
_cell.angle_gamma   90.00
#
_symmetry.space_group_name_H-M   'P 1'
#
loop_
_entity.id
_entity.type
_entity.pdbx_description
1 polymer ?
#
loop_
_entity_poly.entity_id
_entity_poly.type
_entity_poly.pdbx_seq_one_letter_code
_entity_poly.pdbx_strand_id
1 'polypeptide(L)'
;VILSEVEQRNYVGAAFYYSPDGELLGHLGNSYEIRVVDSGIFYSLQDNNDDACLFGNSTSLYYSGSGTQVNIINYMASELGLNNIYVGALYDGSGNVLYTSGGRTTHSVTQYTYPDGSVYYDHHYSYITINNVSDVFKGGNFYDMMCALIHEQDHYDNYNPYTHNEIASEFFAFGSTIYNEYFEYASPEFRESIYSQYRYYESLYYNLYY
;
A
#
# COMPACT_ATOMS: atom_id res chain seq x y z
N VAL A 1 12.79 -2.41 19.64
CA VAL A 1 12.16 -3.21 20.72
C VAL A 1 11.92 -4.59 20.13
N ILE A 2 12.46 -5.67 20.69
CA ILE A 2 12.18 -7.02 20.18
C ILE A 2 10.80 -7.38 20.71
N LEU A 3 9.80 -7.37 19.82
CA LEU A 3 8.43 -7.78 20.13
C LEU A 3 8.45 -9.22 20.65
N SER A 4 7.69 -9.49 21.72
CA SER A 4 7.52 -10.86 22.23
C SER A 4 6.78 -11.75 21.22
N GLU A 5 6.89 -13.07 21.33
CA GLU A 5 6.19 -14.01 20.44
C GLU A 5 4.65 -13.85 20.49
N VAL A 6 4.11 -13.38 21.62
CA VAL A 6 2.69 -13.03 21.78
C VAL A 6 2.37 -11.70 21.12
N GLU A 7 3.22 -10.68 21.24
CA GLU A 7 3.07 -9.44 20.47
C GLU A 7 3.19 -9.71 18.97
N GLN A 8 4.14 -10.54 18.54
CA GLN A 8 4.26 -11.00 17.15
C GLN A 8 3.00 -11.73 16.68
N ARG A 9 2.35 -12.57 17.50
CA ARG A 9 1.03 -13.17 17.16
C ARG A 9 -0.14 -12.19 17.22
N ASN A 10 -0.07 -11.15 18.05
CA ASN A 10 -1.10 -10.11 18.11
C ASN A 10 -0.97 -9.11 16.95
N TYR A 11 0.23 -8.96 16.39
CA TYR A 11 0.51 -8.20 15.18
C TYR A 11 0.31 -9.04 13.93
N VAL A 12 0.66 -10.33 13.96
CA VAL A 12 0.53 -11.31 12.87
C VAL A 12 -0.64 -12.24 13.17
N GLY A 13 -1.79 -11.91 12.60
CA GLY A 13 -2.98 -12.72 12.80
C GLY A 13 -4.07 -12.07 13.63
N ALA A 14 -4.07 -10.74 13.82
CA ALA A 14 -5.25 -10.00 14.29
C ALA A 14 -5.93 -9.19 13.17
N ALA A 15 -7.22 -8.90 13.33
CA ALA A 15 -7.88 -7.86 12.55
C ALA A 15 -7.50 -6.48 13.10
N PHE A 16 -7.25 -5.53 12.19
CA PHE A 16 -7.01 -4.12 12.52
C PHE A 16 -8.31 -3.35 12.37
N TYR A 17 -8.78 -2.74 13.46
CA TYR A 17 -10.06 -2.08 13.52
C TYR A 17 -9.90 -0.57 13.45
N TYR A 18 -10.61 0.04 12.51
CA TYR A 18 -10.65 1.47 12.29
C TYR A 18 -12.07 2.02 12.45
N SER A 19 -12.16 3.28 12.88
CA SER A 19 -13.40 4.03 12.76
C SER A 19 -13.66 4.41 11.29
N PRO A 20 -14.91 4.74 10.92
CA PRO A 20 -15.22 5.25 9.58
C PRO A 20 -14.45 6.53 9.20
N ASP A 21 -13.97 7.27 10.20
CA ASP A 21 -13.21 8.51 10.05
C ASP A 21 -11.70 8.28 9.91
N GLY A 22 -11.25 7.03 9.93
CA GLY A 22 -9.84 6.65 9.72
C GLY A 22 -9.00 6.51 10.98
N GLU A 23 -9.59 6.63 12.17
CA GLU A 23 -8.86 6.44 13.44
C GLU A 23 -8.61 4.95 13.68
N LEU A 24 -7.36 4.56 13.95
CA LEU A 24 -7.04 3.22 14.43
C LEU A 24 -7.55 3.04 15.85
N LEU A 25 -8.54 2.17 16.03
CA LEU A 25 -9.15 1.88 17.33
C LEU A 25 -8.35 0.82 18.10
N GLY A 26 -7.76 -0.13 17.37
CA GLY A 26 -6.92 -1.18 17.91
C GLY A 26 -6.93 -2.43 17.05
N HIS A 27 -6.45 -3.53 17.61
CA HIS A 27 -6.39 -4.83 16.94
C HIS A 27 -6.90 -5.92 17.88
N LEU A 28 -7.65 -6.88 17.34
CA LEU A 28 -8.20 -7.99 18.13
C LEU A 28 -8.39 -9.24 17.25
N GLY A 29 -8.34 -10.40 17.90
CA GLY A 29 -8.82 -11.64 17.30
C GLY A 29 -7.83 -12.42 16.48
N ASN A 30 -8.35 -13.42 15.78
CA ASN A 30 -7.60 -14.25 14.82
C ASN A 30 -8.04 -13.95 13.38
N SER A 31 -7.46 -12.93 12.75
CA SER A 31 -7.74 -12.51 11.38
C SER A 31 -6.53 -11.79 10.78
N TYR A 32 -6.65 -11.22 9.59
CA TYR A 32 -5.60 -10.40 8.99
C TYR A 32 -6.21 -9.19 8.27
N GLU A 33 -7.52 -9.02 8.38
CA GLU A 33 -8.26 -8.00 7.65
C GLU A 33 -8.13 -6.62 8.31
N ILE A 34 -8.19 -5.59 7.46
CA ILE A 34 -8.50 -4.24 7.88
C ILE A 34 -10.02 -4.12 7.94
N ARG A 35 -10.56 -3.76 9.11
CA ARG A 35 -12.00 -3.75 9.39
C ARG A 35 -12.44 -2.39 9.90
N VAL A 36 -13.66 -2.03 9.55
CA VAL A 36 -14.33 -0.77 9.89
C VAL A 36 -15.43 -1.07 10.90
N VAL A 37 -15.44 -0.35 12.00
CA VAL A 37 -16.42 -0.50 13.09
C VAL A 37 -16.68 0.83 13.78
N ASP A 38 -17.89 1.02 14.30
CA ASP A 38 -18.19 2.15 15.18
C ASP A 38 -17.31 2.08 16.45
N SER A 39 -16.76 3.21 16.88
CA SER A 39 -15.84 3.26 18.02
C SER A 39 -16.52 2.87 19.33
N GLY A 40 -17.79 3.25 19.52
CA GLY A 40 -18.58 2.85 20.68
C GLY A 40 -18.80 1.33 20.74
N ILE A 41 -19.06 0.71 19.59
CA ILE A 41 -19.15 -0.75 19.47
C ILE A 41 -17.80 -1.39 19.81
N PHE A 42 -16.70 -0.92 19.20
CA PHE A 42 -15.37 -1.48 19.45
C PHE A 42 -15.02 -1.48 20.94
N TYR A 43 -15.10 -0.33 21.60
CA TYR A 43 -14.75 -0.23 23.02
C TYR A 43 -15.71 -1.03 23.93
N SER A 44 -16.98 -1.20 23.54
CA SER A 44 -17.92 -2.02 24.31
C SER A 44 -17.63 -3.53 24.25
N LEU A 45 -17.00 -3.99 23.16
CA LEU A 45 -16.75 -5.41 22.90
C LEU A 45 -15.29 -5.81 23.20
N GLN A 46 -14.35 -4.87 23.10
CA GLN A 46 -12.93 -5.12 23.35
C GLN A 46 -12.67 -5.63 24.78
N ASP A 47 -13.29 -5.03 25.78
CA ASP A 47 -13.08 -5.39 27.20
C ASP A 47 -13.52 -6.82 27.54
N ASN A 48 -14.42 -7.39 26.73
CA ASN A 48 -14.89 -8.77 26.90
C ASN A 48 -14.12 -9.79 26.06
N ASN A 49 -13.12 -9.35 25.27
CA ASN A 49 -12.42 -10.17 24.28
C ASN A 49 -13.38 -10.94 23.34
N ASP A 50 -14.55 -10.37 23.03
CA ASP A 50 -15.55 -11.01 22.18
C ASP A 50 -15.26 -10.76 20.69
N ASP A 51 -14.18 -11.38 20.21
CA ASP A 51 -13.71 -11.25 18.83
C ASP A 51 -14.79 -11.65 17.81
N ALA A 52 -15.53 -12.73 18.06
CA ALA A 52 -16.58 -13.18 17.14
C ALA A 52 -17.70 -12.14 16.98
N CYS A 53 -18.12 -11.51 18.08
CA CYS A 53 -19.11 -10.45 18.04
C CYS A 53 -18.56 -9.19 17.34
N LEU A 54 -17.32 -8.80 17.65
CA LEU A 54 -16.69 -7.63 17.03
C LEU A 54 -16.51 -7.81 15.51
N PHE A 55 -16.07 -8.99 15.09
CA PHE A 55 -15.95 -9.36 13.68
C PHE A 55 -17.32 -9.31 12.98
N GLY A 56 -18.38 -9.81 13.63
CA GLY A 56 -19.75 -9.76 13.12
C GLY A 56 -20.37 -8.35 13.05
N ASN A 57 -19.91 -7.41 13.88
CA ASN A 57 -20.37 -6.02 13.89
C ASN A 57 -19.49 -5.06 13.07
N SER A 58 -18.47 -5.57 12.39
CA SER A 58 -17.54 -4.79 11.59
C SER A 58 -17.62 -5.18 10.11
N THR A 59 -17.15 -4.28 9.24
CA THR A 59 -17.14 -4.47 7.79
C THR A 59 -15.71 -4.45 7.28
N SER A 60 -15.34 -5.34 6.35
CA SER A 60 -14.03 -5.27 5.68
C SER A 60 -13.85 -3.91 4.99
N LEU A 61 -12.63 -3.35 5.03
CA LEU A 61 -12.27 -2.11 4.34
C LEU A 61 -12.72 -2.10 2.88
N TYR A 62 -12.58 -3.23 2.18
CA TYR A 62 -13.00 -3.37 0.78
C TYR A 62 -14.48 -3.06 0.54
N TYR A 63 -15.35 -3.47 1.48
CA TYR A 63 -16.80 -3.24 1.39
C TYR A 63 -17.25 -1.92 2.03
N SER A 64 -16.33 -1.17 2.63
CA SER A 64 -16.64 0.14 3.22
C SER A 64 -16.84 1.22 2.14
N GLY A 65 -17.46 2.34 2.54
CA GLY A 65 -17.68 3.47 1.63
C GLY A 65 -16.37 4.11 1.18
N SER A 66 -16.35 4.70 -0.03
CA SER A 66 -15.13 5.29 -0.60
C SER A 66 -14.48 6.36 0.29
N GLY A 67 -15.27 7.18 0.99
CA GLY A 67 -14.74 8.15 1.96
C GLY A 67 -14.00 7.48 3.11
N THR A 68 -14.56 6.40 3.66
CA THR A 68 -13.91 5.61 4.72
C THR A 68 -12.64 4.93 4.22
N GLN A 69 -12.66 4.37 3.01
CA GLN A 69 -11.46 3.82 2.37
C GLN A 69 -10.34 4.86 2.29
N VAL A 70 -10.66 6.06 1.80
CA VAL A 70 -9.70 7.17 1.71
C VAL A 70 -9.16 7.56 3.09
N ASN A 71 -10.03 7.72 4.08
CA ASN A 71 -9.63 8.13 5.43
C ASN A 71 -8.64 7.12 6.06
N ILE A 72 -8.96 5.82 5.99
CA ILE A 72 -8.12 4.75 6.55
C ILE A 72 -6.79 4.65 5.82
N ILE A 73 -6.78 4.66 4.49
CA ILE A 73 -5.54 4.61 3.72
C ILE A 73 -4.67 5.84 3.99
N ASN A 74 -5.25 7.03 4.14
CA ASN A 74 -4.49 8.24 4.48
C ASN A 74 -3.92 8.17 5.90
N TYR A 75 -4.63 7.56 6.86
CA TYR A 75 -4.08 7.28 8.18
C TYR A 75 -2.90 6.31 8.10
N MET A 76 -3.04 5.20 7.37
CA MET A 76 -1.94 4.24 7.20
C MET A 76 -0.72 4.88 6.54
N ALA A 77 -0.95 5.75 5.56
CA ALA A 77 0.11 6.46 4.85
C ALA A 77 0.80 7.53 5.73
N SER A 78 0.08 8.17 6.66
CA SER A 78 0.68 9.17 7.55
C SER A 78 1.68 8.58 8.53
N GLU A 79 1.54 7.30 8.89
CA GLU A 79 2.55 6.53 9.64
C GLU A 79 3.88 6.42 8.86
N LEU A 80 3.85 6.53 7.53
CA LEU A 80 5.03 6.57 6.65
C LEU A 80 5.47 8.00 6.31
N GLY A 81 4.84 9.02 6.91
CA GLY A 81 5.08 10.43 6.59
C GLY A 81 4.47 10.88 5.25
N LEU A 82 3.66 10.05 4.62
CA LEU A 82 2.96 10.37 3.38
C LEU A 82 1.66 11.12 3.67
N ASN A 83 1.24 11.98 2.74
CA ASN A 83 -0.01 12.72 2.86
C ASN A 83 -0.73 12.78 1.51
N ASN A 84 -2.06 12.94 1.53
CA ASN A 84 -2.91 13.11 0.35
C ASN A 84 -2.86 11.91 -0.62
N ILE A 85 -3.01 10.70 -0.08
CA ILE A 85 -3.13 9.48 -0.89
C ILE A 85 -4.53 9.42 -1.50
N TYR A 86 -4.57 9.18 -2.81
CA TYR A 86 -5.80 8.92 -3.53
C TYR A 86 -6.17 7.44 -3.43
N VAL A 87 -7.46 7.13 -3.42
CA VAL A 87 -7.95 5.76 -3.46
C VAL A 87 -8.96 5.65 -4.59
N GLY A 88 -8.72 4.72 -5.52
CA GLY A 88 -9.60 4.55 -6.67
C GLY A 88 -9.12 3.49 -7.65
N ALA A 89 -9.98 3.12 -8.59
CA ALA A 89 -9.67 2.10 -9.57
C ALA A 89 -8.59 2.57 -10.55
N LEU A 90 -7.59 1.72 -10.78
CA LEU A 90 -6.56 1.94 -11.79
C LEU A 90 -6.88 1.19 -13.08
N TYR A 91 -6.50 1.82 -14.20
CA TYR A 91 -6.73 1.31 -15.54
C TYR A 91 -5.44 1.29 -16.35
N ASP A 92 -5.37 0.37 -17.32
CA ASP A 92 -4.34 0.35 -18.36
C ASP A 92 -4.62 1.41 -19.44
N GLY A 93 -3.70 1.55 -20.40
CA GLY A 93 -3.85 2.48 -21.53
C GLY A 93 -5.02 2.17 -22.48
N SER A 94 -5.64 0.98 -22.34
CA SER A 94 -6.83 0.56 -23.09
C SER A 94 -8.13 0.71 -22.29
N GLY A 95 -8.05 1.18 -21.04
CA GLY A 95 -9.19 1.33 -20.15
C GLY A 95 -9.61 0.05 -19.42
N ASN A 96 -8.80 -1.01 -19.42
CA ASN A 96 -9.07 -2.21 -18.64
C ASN A 96 -8.64 -2.01 -17.19
N VAL A 97 -9.43 -2.55 -16.25
CA VAL A 97 -9.11 -2.52 -14.82
C VAL A 97 -7.85 -3.33 -14.52
N LEU A 98 -6.94 -2.76 -13.73
CA LEU A 98 -5.73 -3.43 -13.26
C LEU A 98 -5.99 -4.08 -11.90
N TYR A 99 -6.18 -5.40 -11.85
CA TYR A 99 -6.44 -6.11 -10.58
C TYR A 99 -5.17 -6.43 -9.77
N THR A 100 -4.00 -6.49 -10.42
CA THR A 100 -2.75 -6.92 -9.79
C THR A 100 -1.88 -5.79 -9.27
N SER A 101 -2.22 -4.53 -9.59
CA SER A 101 -1.46 -3.34 -9.14
C SER A 101 -2.00 -2.88 -7.80
N GLY A 102 -1.21 -2.94 -6.73
CA GLY A 102 -1.63 -2.45 -5.40
C GLY A 102 -1.79 -0.93 -5.35
N GLY A 103 -0.94 -0.21 -6.07
CA GLY A 103 -1.00 1.23 -6.23
C GLY A 103 -0.43 1.69 -7.56
N ARG A 104 -0.28 3.01 -7.68
CA ARG A 104 0.49 3.69 -8.71
C ARG A 104 0.87 5.09 -8.24
N THR A 105 2.13 5.43 -8.42
CA THR A 105 2.64 6.80 -8.35
C THR A 105 2.55 7.46 -9.71
N THR A 106 1.97 8.66 -9.75
CA THR A 106 1.81 9.45 -10.98
C THR A 106 2.60 10.73 -10.86
N HIS A 107 3.42 11.01 -11.88
CA HIS A 107 4.21 12.23 -11.99
C HIS A 107 3.67 13.11 -13.12
N SER A 108 3.37 14.36 -12.82
CA SER A 108 3.00 15.36 -13.83
C SER A 108 4.23 16.15 -14.24
N VAL A 109 4.68 15.94 -15.48
CA VAL A 109 5.89 16.54 -16.05
C VAL A 109 5.59 17.07 -17.44
N THR A 110 6.08 18.27 -17.74
CA THR A 110 6.08 18.82 -19.11
C THR A 110 7.48 18.74 -19.70
N GLN A 111 7.60 18.19 -20.91
CA GLN A 111 8.85 18.15 -21.66
C GLN A 111 8.90 19.29 -22.67
N TYR A 112 10.00 20.04 -22.68
CA TYR A 112 10.33 21.06 -23.66
C TYR A 112 11.57 20.65 -24.44
N THR A 113 11.49 20.71 -25.78
CA THR A 113 12.66 20.52 -26.66
C THR A 113 13.01 21.85 -27.30
N TYR A 114 14.21 22.36 -27.03
CA TYR A 114 14.70 23.61 -27.60
C TYR A 114 15.22 23.42 -29.04
N PRO A 115 15.33 24.51 -29.83
CA PRO A 115 15.83 24.44 -31.21
C PRO A 115 17.25 23.86 -31.37
N ASP A 116 18.06 23.89 -30.31
CA ASP A 116 19.40 23.31 -30.27
C ASP A 116 19.40 21.80 -29.95
N GLY A 117 18.22 21.20 -29.76
CA GLY A 117 18.03 19.78 -29.46
C GLY A 117 18.12 19.45 -27.97
N SER A 118 18.41 20.42 -27.09
CA SER A 118 18.39 20.18 -25.64
C SER A 118 16.95 19.96 -25.14
N VAL A 119 16.82 19.09 -24.14
CA VAL A 119 15.52 18.73 -23.53
C VAL A 119 15.50 19.19 -22.08
N TYR A 120 14.43 19.89 -21.70
CA TYR A 120 14.16 20.33 -20.33
C TYR A 120 12.84 19.73 -19.85
N TYR A 121 12.84 19.21 -18.62
CA TYR A 121 11.67 18.66 -17.96
C TYR A 121 11.26 19.58 -16.81
N ASP A 122 10.01 20.02 -16.83
CA ASP A 122 9.37 20.81 -15.79
C ASP A 122 8.45 19.91 -14.98
N HIS A 123 8.84 19.58 -13.75
CA HIS A 123 8.04 18.76 -12.83
C HIS A 123 7.06 19.65 -12.07
N HIS A 124 5.77 19.30 -12.11
CA HIS A 124 4.71 20.10 -11.49
C HIS A 124 4.30 19.53 -10.13
N TYR A 125 3.96 18.24 -10.09
CA TYR A 125 3.55 17.54 -8.87
C TYR A 125 3.59 16.02 -9.08
N SER A 126 3.63 15.29 -7.96
CA SER A 126 3.50 13.83 -7.91
C SER A 126 2.36 13.47 -6.96
N TYR A 127 1.72 12.32 -7.16
CA TYR A 127 0.76 11.77 -6.20
C TYR A 127 0.68 10.25 -6.28
N ILE A 128 0.30 9.63 -5.15
CA ILE A 128 0.12 8.18 -5.04
C ILE A 128 -1.37 7.86 -5.08
N THR A 129 -1.74 6.83 -5.84
CA THR A 129 -3.08 6.24 -5.83
C THR A 129 -3.01 4.79 -5.39
N ILE A 130 -3.74 4.44 -4.33
CA ILE A 130 -3.96 3.04 -3.93
C ILE A 130 -5.18 2.50 -4.67
N ASN A 131 -5.02 1.30 -5.23
CA ASN A 131 -5.98 0.71 -6.14
C ASN A 131 -7.04 -0.11 -5.39
N ASN A 132 -8.22 0.45 -5.19
CA ASN A 132 -9.28 -0.19 -4.39
C ASN A 132 -10.00 -1.35 -5.07
N VAL A 133 -9.68 -1.64 -6.33
CA VAL A 133 -10.16 -2.84 -7.03
C VAL A 133 -9.11 -3.94 -7.12
N SER A 134 -7.91 -3.69 -6.61
CA SER A 134 -6.82 -4.66 -6.61
C SER A 134 -7.05 -5.81 -5.64
N ASP A 135 -6.36 -6.93 -5.88
CA ASP A 135 -6.38 -8.08 -4.97
C ASP A 135 -5.75 -7.73 -3.61
N VAL A 136 -4.76 -6.84 -3.59
CA VAL A 136 -4.15 -6.28 -2.36
C VAL A 136 -5.21 -5.56 -1.51
N PHE A 137 -6.13 -4.82 -2.14
CA PHE A 137 -7.17 -4.12 -1.40
C PHE A 137 -8.33 -5.04 -0.98
N LYS A 138 -8.66 -6.05 -1.80
CA LYS A 138 -9.78 -6.98 -1.56
C LYS A 138 -9.49 -8.00 -0.47
N GLY A 139 -8.28 -8.54 -0.46
CA GLY A 139 -7.92 -9.68 0.37
C GLY A 139 -6.55 -9.56 1.02
N GLY A 140 -5.83 -8.47 0.76
CA GLY A 140 -4.56 -8.20 1.44
C GLY A 140 -4.77 -7.88 2.91
N ASN A 141 -3.76 -8.20 3.71
CA ASN A 141 -3.73 -7.84 5.11
C ASN A 141 -3.22 -6.40 5.33
N PHE A 142 -3.20 -5.95 6.58
CA PHE A 142 -2.64 -4.64 6.94
C PHE A 142 -1.23 -4.43 6.39
N TYR A 143 -0.35 -5.43 6.50
CA TYR A 143 1.04 -5.34 6.05
C TYR A 143 1.19 -5.38 4.53
N ASP A 144 0.32 -6.07 3.80
CA ASP A 144 0.28 -6.05 2.34
C ASP A 144 0.00 -4.63 1.85
N MET A 145 -0.93 -3.93 2.52
CA MET A 145 -1.24 -2.53 2.22
C MET A 145 -0.10 -1.58 2.59
N MET A 146 0.54 -1.77 3.75
CA MET A 146 1.74 -0.99 4.13
C MET A 146 2.89 -1.21 3.15
N CYS A 147 3.12 -2.45 2.71
CA CYS A 147 4.14 -2.79 1.72
C CYS A 147 3.83 -2.14 0.35
N ALA A 148 2.56 -2.11 -0.07
CA ALA A 148 2.14 -1.41 -1.28
C ALA A 148 2.39 0.10 -1.16
N LEU A 149 2.09 0.72 -0.02
CA LEU A 149 2.38 2.13 0.23
C LEU A 149 3.89 2.42 0.18
N ILE A 150 4.73 1.58 0.78
CA ILE A 150 6.20 1.72 0.75
C ILE A 150 6.74 1.58 -0.68
N HIS A 151 6.20 0.65 -1.46
CA HIS A 151 6.56 0.50 -2.87
C HIS A 151 6.30 1.80 -3.64
N GLU A 152 5.09 2.36 -3.50
CA GLU A 152 4.74 3.61 -4.17
C GLU A 152 5.50 4.82 -3.62
N GLN A 153 5.80 4.85 -2.33
CA GLN A 153 6.65 5.88 -1.73
C GLN A 153 8.03 5.92 -2.37
N ASP A 154 8.63 4.76 -2.65
CA ASP A 154 9.94 4.71 -3.30
C ASP A 154 9.92 5.38 -4.68
N HIS A 155 8.89 5.08 -5.49
CA HIS A 155 8.67 5.77 -6.77
C HIS A 155 8.47 7.28 -6.57
N TYR A 156 7.72 7.69 -5.55
CA TYR A 156 7.49 9.10 -5.25
C TYR A 156 8.78 9.85 -4.88
N ASP A 157 9.58 9.29 -3.98
CA ASP A 157 10.77 9.93 -3.41
C ASP A 157 11.97 9.91 -4.37
N ASN A 158 12.09 8.88 -5.22
CA ASN A 158 13.25 8.68 -6.09
C ASN A 158 13.02 9.08 -7.55
N TYR A 159 11.89 9.69 -7.89
CA TYR A 159 11.63 10.12 -9.26
C TYR A 159 12.52 11.27 -9.70
N ASN A 160 13.26 11.05 -10.79
CA ASN A 160 13.97 12.11 -11.51
C ASN A 160 13.65 12.03 -13.00
N PRO A 161 12.93 13.02 -13.58
CA PRO A 161 12.49 12.96 -14.97
C PRO A 161 13.63 12.92 -16.00
N TYR A 162 14.83 13.39 -15.64
CA TYR A 162 15.99 13.41 -16.53
C TYR A 162 16.68 12.04 -16.63
N THR A 163 16.52 11.19 -15.62
CA THR A 163 17.23 9.92 -15.50
C THR A 163 16.28 8.74 -15.26
N HIS A 164 14.97 8.96 -15.33
CA HIS A 164 13.98 7.96 -15.01
C HIS A 164 14.10 6.76 -15.96
N ASN A 165 14.20 5.58 -15.38
CA ASN A 165 14.19 4.31 -16.06
C ASN A 165 13.22 3.40 -15.32
N GLU A 166 12.17 2.95 -16.01
CA GLU A 166 11.10 2.15 -15.40
C GLU A 166 11.63 0.86 -14.77
N ILE A 167 12.55 0.17 -15.43
CA ILE A 167 13.13 -1.09 -14.92
C ILE A 167 13.94 -0.86 -13.64
N ALA A 168 14.78 0.19 -13.60
CA ALA A 168 15.53 0.54 -12.40
C ALA A 168 14.61 1.00 -11.28
N SER A 169 13.59 1.82 -11.59
CA SER A 169 12.60 2.31 -10.63
C SER A 169 11.88 1.15 -9.96
N GLU A 170 11.33 0.22 -10.74
CA GLU A 170 10.65 -0.97 -10.22
C GLU A 170 11.58 -1.88 -9.42
N PHE A 171 12.82 -2.10 -9.88
CA PHE A 171 13.81 -2.89 -9.15
C PHE A 171 14.08 -2.33 -7.74
N PHE A 172 14.32 -1.02 -7.64
CA PHE A 172 14.56 -0.37 -6.33
C PHE A 172 13.30 -0.34 -5.48
N ALA A 173 12.12 -0.04 -6.05
CA ALA A 173 10.85 -0.03 -5.33
C ALA A 173 10.52 -1.41 -4.73
N PHE A 174 10.67 -2.50 -5.48
CA PHE A 174 10.51 -3.86 -4.93
C PHE A 174 11.60 -4.20 -3.91
N GLY A 175 12.83 -3.72 -4.07
CA GLY A 175 13.88 -3.83 -3.06
C GLY A 175 13.47 -3.18 -1.75
N SER A 176 13.00 -1.94 -1.79
CA SER A 176 12.45 -1.20 -0.63
C SER A 176 11.26 -1.94 -0.01
N THR A 177 10.41 -2.60 -0.80
CA THR A 177 9.36 -3.49 -0.29
C THR A 177 9.92 -4.71 0.43
N ILE A 178 10.95 -5.39 -0.10
CA ILE A 178 11.47 -6.63 0.52
C ILE A 178 12.25 -6.35 1.81
N TYR A 179 12.98 -5.24 1.86
CA TYR A 179 13.88 -4.92 2.97
C TYR A 179 13.25 -4.09 4.09
N ASN A 180 11.95 -3.76 4.00
CA ASN A 180 11.25 -3.10 5.10
C ASN A 180 10.78 -4.09 6.18
N GLU A 181 10.54 -3.59 7.40
CA GLU A 181 10.18 -4.40 8.56
C GLU A 181 8.78 -5.01 8.50
N TYR A 182 7.85 -4.47 7.71
CA TYR A 182 6.50 -5.01 7.57
C TYR A 182 6.45 -6.23 6.66
N PHE A 183 7.43 -6.39 5.76
CA PHE A 183 7.39 -7.44 4.74
C PHE A 183 7.40 -8.85 5.33
N GLU A 184 8.00 -9.07 6.51
CA GLU A 184 7.96 -10.38 7.15
C GLU A 184 6.56 -10.81 7.58
N TYR A 185 5.65 -9.84 7.76
CA TYR A 185 4.27 -10.01 8.23
C TYR A 185 3.22 -9.94 7.12
N ALA A 186 3.64 -9.60 5.89
CA ALA A 186 2.80 -9.68 4.70
C ALA A 186 2.33 -11.12 4.42
N SER A 187 1.20 -11.25 3.73
CA SER A 187 0.61 -12.56 3.41
C SER A 187 1.59 -13.39 2.56
N PRO A 188 1.63 -14.74 2.74
CA PRO A 188 2.52 -15.60 1.95
C PRO A 188 2.41 -15.37 0.45
N GLU A 189 1.18 -15.27 -0.07
CA GLU A 189 0.88 -15.06 -1.48
C GLU A 189 1.39 -13.70 -1.97
N PHE A 190 1.24 -12.65 -1.17
CA PHE A 190 1.79 -11.33 -1.49
C PHE A 190 3.32 -11.38 -1.54
N ARG A 191 3.97 -11.97 -0.53
CA ARG A 191 5.44 -12.07 -0.48
C ARG A 191 5.99 -12.85 -1.67
N GLU A 192 5.34 -13.96 -2.05
CA GLU A 192 5.71 -14.72 -3.24
C GLU A 192 5.59 -13.89 -4.52
N SER A 193 4.50 -13.12 -4.66
CA SER A 193 4.30 -12.20 -5.77
C SER A 193 5.40 -11.13 -5.84
N ILE A 194 5.71 -10.48 -4.72
CA ILE A 194 6.78 -9.46 -4.64
C ILE A 194 8.15 -10.05 -4.98
N TYR A 195 8.50 -11.22 -4.44
CA TYR A 195 9.76 -11.87 -4.79
C TYR A 195 9.85 -12.24 -6.28
N SER A 196 8.74 -12.68 -6.88
CA SER A 196 8.68 -12.99 -8.30
C SER A 196 8.96 -11.74 -9.14
N GLN A 197 8.29 -10.62 -8.82
CA GLN A 197 8.47 -9.35 -9.51
C GLN A 197 9.87 -8.77 -9.31
N TYR A 198 10.39 -8.80 -8.08
CA TYR A 198 11.75 -8.36 -7.79
C TYR A 198 12.77 -9.10 -8.65
N ARG A 199 12.69 -10.44 -8.73
CA ARG A 199 13.61 -11.25 -9.56
C ARG A 199 13.48 -10.95 -11.05
N TYR A 200 12.26 -10.68 -11.51
CA TYR A 200 12.01 -10.29 -12.90
C TYR A 200 12.73 -8.96 -13.22
N TYR A 201 12.51 -7.92 -12.41
CA TYR A 201 13.14 -6.62 -12.61
C TYR A 201 14.65 -6.63 -12.33
N GLU A 202 15.12 -7.44 -11.38
CA GLU A 202 16.55 -7.68 -11.14
C GLU A 202 17.23 -8.22 -12.40
N SER A 203 16.65 -9.25 -13.03
CA SER A 203 17.11 -9.79 -14.30
C SER A 203 17.19 -8.72 -15.39
N LEU A 204 16.14 -7.92 -15.55
CA LEU A 204 16.12 -6.86 -16.56
C LEU A 204 17.14 -5.77 -16.28
N TYR A 205 17.27 -5.36 -15.01
CA TYR A 205 18.23 -4.35 -14.56
C TYR A 205 19.66 -4.78 -14.87
N TYR A 206 20.06 -5.99 -14.47
CA TYR A 206 21.41 -6.47 -14.75
C TYR A 206 21.70 -6.57 -16.25
N ASN A 207 20.74 -6.99 -17.08
CA ASN A 207 20.92 -7.02 -18.54
C ASN A 207 21.07 -5.63 -19.18
N LEU A 208 20.56 -4.57 -18.53
CA LEU A 208 20.68 -3.20 -19.03
C LEU A 208 22.00 -2.53 -18.64
N TYR A 209 22.52 -2.85 -17.45
CA TYR A 209 23.63 -2.11 -16.85
C TYR A 209 24.94 -2.90 -16.74
N TYR A 210 24.94 -4.21 -16.98
CA TYR A 210 26.11 -5.10 -16.86
C TYR A 210 26.19 -6.13 -17.98
#